data_AF-A0AAE1B7T0-F1
#
_entry.id   AF-A0AAE1B7T0-F1
#
_cell.length_a   1.000
_cell.length_b   1.000
_cell.length_c   1.000
_cell.angle_alpha   90.00
_cell.angle_beta   90.00
_cell.angle_gamma   90.00
#
_symmetry.space_group_name_H-M   'P 1'
#
loop_
_entity.id
_entity.type
_entity.pdbx_description
1 polymer ?
#
loop_
_entity_poly.entity_id
_entity_poly.type
_entity_poly.pdbx_seq_one_letter_code
_entity_poly.pdbx_strand_id
1 'polypeptide(L)'
;MGVSQNSKLHPGVIDDAVSTEIPDEDRVPELYEIVSSHNITVHSLCGLLNSSVPCIKHGYHLKNFPKRFLENTEMGTDSFPKYKRRDAQSGSNTGVKKAARKEVTIDKSWIVPLSPWLLQQLNVM
;
A
#
# COMPACT_ATOMS: atom_id res chain seq x y z
N MET A 1 35.63 12.92 -17.25
CA MET A 1 34.93 13.57 -16.12
C MET A 1 33.80 12.63 -15.70
N GLY A 2 34.00 11.92 -14.58
CA GLY A 2 33.05 10.89 -14.11
C GLY A 2 31.82 11.54 -13.52
N VAL A 3 30.63 11.14 -14.00
CA VAL A 3 29.38 11.46 -13.33
C VAL A 3 29.39 10.75 -11.99
N SER A 4 29.45 11.52 -10.91
CA SER A 4 29.33 11.06 -9.54
C SER A 4 28.05 10.22 -9.39
N GLN A 5 28.21 8.93 -9.11
CA GLN A 5 27.14 8.01 -8.73
C GLN A 5 26.62 8.39 -7.34
N ASN A 6 25.88 9.50 -7.24
CA ASN A 6 25.24 9.93 -6.01
C ASN A 6 23.76 10.20 -6.31
N SER A 7 22.85 9.36 -5.78
CA SER A 7 21.41 9.65 -5.55
C SER A 7 20.45 8.44 -5.57
N LYS A 8 20.92 7.18 -5.59
CA LYS A 8 19.96 6.07 -5.36
C LYS A 8 19.62 6.04 -3.87
N LEU A 9 18.38 6.42 -3.52
CA LEU A 9 17.83 6.24 -2.18
C LEU A 9 18.03 4.78 -1.76
N HIS A 10 18.62 4.57 -0.59
CA HIS A 10 18.85 3.25 -0.04
C HIS A 10 17.50 2.63 0.36
N PRO A 11 17.24 1.32 0.10
CA PRO A 11 15.99 0.66 0.46
C PRO A 11 15.54 0.90 1.90
N GLY A 12 16.47 0.92 2.86
CA GLY A 12 16.14 1.20 4.26
C GLY A 12 15.54 2.59 4.49
N VAL A 13 16.04 3.62 3.80
CA VAL A 13 15.50 4.98 3.90
C VAL A 13 14.08 5.05 3.30
N ILE A 14 13.82 4.24 2.28
CA ILE A 14 12.48 4.12 1.68
C ILE A 14 11.53 3.42 2.66
N ASP A 15 11.98 2.34 3.31
CA ASP A 15 11.20 1.60 4.31
C ASP A 15 10.85 2.46 5.54
N ASP A 16 11.72 3.40 5.92
CA ASP A 16 11.45 4.35 7.01
C ASP A 16 10.39 5.40 6.63
N ALA A 17 10.35 5.80 5.36
CA ALA A 17 9.46 6.85 4.89
C ALA A 17 8.11 6.32 4.38
N VAL A 18 8.10 5.09 3.86
CA VAL A 18 6.95 4.48 3.18
C VAL A 18 6.65 3.12 3.77
N SER A 19 5.41 2.94 4.20
CA SER A 19 4.87 1.69 4.71
C SER A 19 3.83 1.10 3.76
N THR A 20 3.72 -0.22 3.75
CA THR A 20 2.60 -0.96 3.13
C THR A 20 1.82 -1.76 4.16
N GLU A 21 2.10 -1.52 5.44
CA GLU A 21 1.48 -2.22 6.56
C GLU A 21 0.14 -1.57 6.92
N ILE A 22 -0.80 -2.39 7.38
CA ILE A 22 -2.01 -1.89 8.04
C ILE A 22 -1.60 -1.45 9.46
N PRO A 23 -1.85 -0.20 9.85
CA PRO A 23 -1.58 0.28 11.21
C PRO A 23 -2.32 -0.57 12.23
N ASP A 24 -1.79 -0.61 13.45
CA ASP A 24 -2.43 -1.29 14.56
C ASP A 24 -3.45 -0.32 15.22
N GLU A 25 -4.69 -0.77 15.34
CA GLU A 25 -5.81 0.01 15.91
C GLU A 25 -5.55 0.45 17.34
N ASP A 26 -4.91 -0.39 18.16
CA ASP A 26 -4.63 -0.11 19.56
C ASP A 26 -3.42 0.82 19.71
N ARG A 27 -2.47 0.78 18.77
CA ARG A 27 -1.23 1.57 18.85
C ARG A 27 -1.36 2.96 18.23
N VAL A 28 -2.02 3.06 17.08
CA VAL A 28 -2.13 4.31 16.32
C VAL A 28 -3.55 4.42 15.73
N PRO A 29 -4.58 4.60 16.58
CA PRO A 29 -5.98 4.55 16.17
C PRO A 29 -6.32 5.56 15.06
N GLU A 30 -5.75 6.77 15.11
CA GLU A 30 -5.96 7.81 14.08
C GLU A 30 -5.47 7.35 12.70
N LEU A 31 -4.26 6.76 12.62
CA LEU A 31 -3.72 6.27 11.36
C LEU A 31 -4.47 5.03 10.89
N TYR A 32 -4.87 4.15 11.80
CA TYR A 32 -5.71 3.01 11.48
C TYR A 32 -7.06 3.44 10.92
N GLU A 33 -7.72 4.43 11.53
CA GLU A 33 -8.98 4.98 11.04
C GLU A 33 -8.79 5.58 9.65
N ILE A 34 -7.76 6.39 9.41
CA ILE A 34 -7.46 6.95 8.08
C ILE A 34 -7.25 5.84 7.05
N VAL A 35 -6.41 4.85 7.34
CA VAL A 35 -6.09 3.75 6.42
C VAL A 35 -7.30 2.84 6.18
N SER A 36 -8.16 2.65 7.19
CA SER A 36 -9.34 1.79 7.11
C SER A 36 -10.52 2.48 6.43
N SER A 37 -10.78 3.74 6.77
CA SER A 37 -11.90 4.55 6.26
C SER A 37 -11.69 5.04 4.83
N HIS A 38 -10.45 5.37 4.44
CA HIS A 38 -10.20 5.97 3.14
C HIS A 38 -9.97 4.93 2.04
N ASN A 39 -10.55 5.19 0.86
CA ASN A 39 -10.28 4.46 -0.38
C ASN A 39 -8.87 4.73 -0.96
N ILE A 40 -8.04 5.51 -0.27
CA ILE A 40 -6.73 5.99 -0.72
C ILE A 40 -5.67 4.89 -0.59
N THR A 41 -5.83 4.02 0.42
CA THR A 41 -4.79 3.09 0.88
C THR A 41 -5.05 1.65 0.48
N VAL A 42 -6.27 1.32 0.05
CA VAL A 42 -6.67 -0.05 -0.24
C VAL A 42 -7.30 -0.16 -1.61
N HIS A 43 -6.61 -0.86 -2.51
CA HIS A 43 -7.01 -0.97 -3.92
C HIS A 43 -8.08 -2.05 -4.17
N SER A 44 -8.49 -2.79 -3.15
CA SER A 44 -9.43 -3.93 -3.24
C SER A 44 -10.78 -3.55 -3.86
N LEU A 45 -11.23 -2.31 -3.65
CA LEU A 45 -12.50 -1.82 -4.16
C LEU A 45 -12.45 -1.44 -5.64
N CYS A 46 -11.25 -1.24 -6.22
CA CYS A 46 -11.13 -0.92 -7.65
C CYS A 46 -11.63 -2.08 -8.54
N GLY A 47 -11.45 -3.34 -8.14
CA GLY A 47 -11.95 -4.51 -8.89
C GLY A 47 -13.45 -4.76 -8.72
N LEU A 48 -14.05 -4.30 -7.63
CA LEU A 48 -15.42 -4.61 -7.23
C LEU A 48 -16.42 -3.49 -7.50
N LEU A 49 -15.94 -2.24 -7.50
CA LEU A 49 -16.84 -1.08 -7.51
C LEU A 49 -17.32 -0.65 -8.88
N ASN A 50 -16.61 -0.94 -9.99
CA ASN A 50 -17.04 -0.78 -11.39
C ASN A 50 -15.80 -0.83 -12.32
N SER A 51 -15.87 -1.48 -13.48
CA SER A 51 -14.83 -1.47 -14.52
C SER A 51 -14.51 -0.09 -15.11
N SER A 52 -15.31 0.94 -14.79
CA SER A 52 -15.11 2.33 -15.17
C SER A 52 -14.08 3.08 -14.32
N VAL A 53 -13.49 2.46 -13.30
CA VAL A 53 -12.46 3.11 -12.49
C VAL A 53 -11.14 3.24 -13.27
N PRO A 54 -10.40 4.37 -13.15
CA PRO A 54 -9.18 4.62 -13.94
C PRO A 54 -8.08 3.58 -13.77
N CYS A 55 -8.13 2.80 -12.69
CA CYS A 55 -7.14 1.78 -12.36
C CYS A 55 -7.33 0.45 -13.11
N ILE A 56 -8.43 0.27 -13.86
CA ILE A 56 -8.67 -0.91 -14.71
C ILE A 56 -8.68 -0.46 -16.18
N LYS A 57 -7.89 -1.13 -17.03
CA LYS A 57 -7.91 -0.93 -18.48
C LYS A 57 -7.99 -2.28 -19.17
N HIS A 58 -8.99 -2.44 -20.05
CA HIS A 58 -9.26 -3.70 -20.77
C HIS A 58 -9.37 -4.93 -19.84
N GLY A 59 -9.92 -4.76 -18.63
CA GLY A 59 -10.05 -5.84 -17.65
C GLY A 59 -8.79 -6.14 -16.83
N TYR A 60 -7.68 -5.43 -17.05
CA TYR A 60 -6.43 -5.58 -16.30
C TYR A 60 -6.21 -4.41 -15.33
N HIS A 61 -5.74 -4.71 -14.13
CA HIS A 61 -5.29 -3.69 -13.17
C HIS A 61 -3.98 -3.04 -13.64
N LEU A 62 -4.02 -1.74 -13.96
CA LEU A 62 -2.86 -0.99 -14.46
C LEU A 62 -1.67 -0.94 -13.49
N LYS A 63 -1.93 -1.15 -12.20
CA LYS A 63 -0.92 -1.13 -11.13
C LYS A 63 -0.56 -2.52 -10.61
N ASN A 64 -1.02 -3.60 -11.25
CA ASN A 64 -0.68 -4.99 -10.91
C ASN A 64 -0.94 -5.33 -9.43
N PHE A 65 -2.15 -5.04 -8.94
CA PHE A 65 -2.62 -5.54 -7.66
C PHE A 65 -3.36 -6.88 -7.88
N PRO A 66 -3.29 -7.83 -6.94
CA PRO A 66 -2.52 -7.79 -5.68
C PRO A 66 -0.99 -7.86 -5.89
N LYS A 67 -0.22 -7.26 -4.98
CA LYS A 67 1.25 -7.26 -5.01
C LYS A 67 1.84 -8.47 -4.29
N ARG A 68 2.91 -9.07 -4.83
CA ARG A 68 3.65 -10.13 -4.12
C ARG A 68 4.21 -9.63 -2.78
N PHE A 69 4.28 -10.52 -1.78
CA PHE A 69 4.98 -10.25 -0.53
C PHE A 69 6.49 -10.17 -0.76
N LEU A 70 7.13 -9.26 -0.03
CA LEU A 70 8.55 -8.96 -0.10
C LEU A 70 9.10 -8.66 1.30
N GLU A 71 10.15 -9.36 1.70
CA GLU A 71 10.79 -9.11 2.99
C GLU A 71 11.54 -7.77 3.03
N ASN A 72 12.02 -7.29 1.88
CA ASN A 72 12.80 -6.06 1.76
C ASN A 72 12.38 -5.27 0.52
N THR A 73 12.56 -3.95 0.55
CA THR A 73 12.35 -3.10 -0.63
C THR A 73 13.40 -3.40 -1.69
N GLU A 74 12.94 -3.69 -2.91
CA GLU A 74 13.81 -3.90 -4.07
C GLU A 74 13.80 -2.65 -4.96
N MET A 75 14.98 -2.11 -5.24
CA MET A 75 15.13 -1.06 -6.25
C MET A 75 15.04 -1.72 -7.63
N GLY A 76 13.88 -1.59 -8.27
CA GLY A 76 13.64 -2.14 -9.60
C GLY A 76 14.37 -1.33 -10.69
N THR A 77 14.29 -1.85 -11.91
CA THR A 77 14.71 -1.12 -13.13
C THR A 77 13.66 -0.11 -13.59
N ASP A 78 12.44 -0.24 -13.08
CA ASP A 78 11.38 0.74 -13.17
C ASP A 78 11.66 1.94 -12.27
N SER A 79 11.09 3.09 -12.61
CA SER A 79 11.26 4.36 -11.88
C SER A 79 10.65 4.36 -10.46
N PHE A 80 10.14 3.22 -9.99
CA PHE A 80 9.51 3.08 -8.67
C PHE A 80 10.08 1.87 -7.92
N PRO A 81 10.40 2.00 -6.63
CA PRO A 81 10.77 0.86 -5.78
C PRO A 81 9.63 -0.16 -5.66
N LYS A 82 9.99 -1.44 -5.55
CA LYS A 82 9.06 -2.49 -5.11
C LYS A 82 9.14 -2.57 -3.59
N TYR A 83 8.17 -1.97 -2.94
CA TYR A 83 8.15 -1.83 -1.48
C TYR A 83 8.05 -3.17 -0.76
N LYS A 84 8.75 -3.26 0.38
CA LYS A 84 8.61 -4.30 1.40
C LYS A 84 7.14 -4.51 1.77
N ARG A 85 6.71 -5.76 1.79
CA ARG A 85 5.38 -6.26 2.20
C ARG A 85 5.58 -7.56 2.97
N ARG A 86 5.55 -7.51 4.30
CA ARG A 86 5.73 -8.71 5.11
C ARG A 86 4.50 -9.61 5.02
N ASP A 87 4.75 -10.87 4.67
CA ASP A 87 3.77 -11.91 4.92
C ASP A 87 3.80 -12.23 6.42
N ALA A 88 2.67 -12.16 7.10
CA ALA A 88 2.56 -12.57 8.49
C ALA A 88 1.93 -13.96 8.47
N GLN A 89 2.69 -14.95 8.93
CA GLN A 89 2.21 -16.31 9.13
C GLN A 89 1.07 -16.42 10.17
N SER A 90 0.70 -15.31 10.83
CA SER A 90 -0.38 -15.23 11.81
C SER A 90 -1.41 -14.21 11.32
N GLY A 91 -2.71 -14.52 11.42
CA GLY A 91 -3.86 -13.84 10.80
C GLY A 91 -4.11 -12.35 11.12
N SER A 92 -3.10 -11.64 11.63
CA SER A 92 -3.05 -10.18 11.77
C SER A 92 -2.97 -9.43 10.42
N ASN A 93 -2.92 -10.16 9.31
CA ASN A 93 -2.68 -9.62 7.97
C ASN A 93 -3.93 -9.23 7.17
N THR A 94 -5.13 -9.47 7.69
CA THR A 94 -6.38 -9.34 6.93
C THR A 94 -7.38 -8.40 7.59
N GLY A 95 -7.80 -7.37 6.88
CA GLY A 95 -8.99 -6.60 7.20
C GLY A 95 -10.17 -7.04 6.35
N VAL A 96 -11.40 -7.00 6.87
CA VAL A 96 -12.61 -7.26 6.09
C VAL A 96 -13.23 -5.93 5.69
N LYS A 97 -13.36 -5.67 4.38
CA LYS A 97 -14.19 -4.54 3.90
C LYS A 97 -15.48 -5.08 3.29
N LYS A 98 -16.58 -4.37 3.56
CA LYS A 98 -17.89 -4.63 2.94
C LYS A 98 -17.99 -3.85 1.64
N ALA A 99 -18.15 -4.54 0.52
CA ALA A 99 -18.40 -3.95 -0.78
C ALA A 99 -19.67 -4.57 -1.38
N ALA A 100 -20.66 -3.74 -1.74
CA ALA A 100 -21.88 -4.19 -2.42
C ALA A 100 -22.57 -5.43 -1.78
N ARG A 101 -22.70 -5.45 -0.45
CA ARG A 101 -23.26 -6.56 0.38
C ARG A 101 -22.43 -7.86 0.40
N LYS A 102 -21.20 -7.86 -0.11
CA LYS A 102 -20.24 -8.95 0.06
C LYS A 102 -19.11 -8.51 0.98
N GLU A 103 -18.74 -9.39 1.90
CA GLU A 103 -17.52 -9.23 2.69
C GLU A 103 -16.33 -9.67 1.86
N VAL A 104 -15.32 -8.81 1.81
CA VAL A 104 -14.10 -9.04 1.05
C VAL A 104 -12.95 -8.95 2.02
N THR A 105 -12.29 -10.08 2.21
CA THR A 105 -11.05 -10.17 2.96
C THR A 105 -9.94 -9.52 2.16
N ILE A 106 -9.24 -8.59 2.78
CA ILE A 106 -8.17 -7.82 2.16
C ILE A 106 -6.92 -8.02 2.98
N ASP A 107 -5.93 -8.60 2.34
CA ASP A 107 -4.59 -8.71 2.90
C ASP A 107 -3.69 -7.52 2.49
N LYS A 108 -2.47 -7.51 3.04
CA LYS A 108 -1.46 -6.48 2.75
C LYS A 108 -1.02 -6.40 1.28
N SER A 109 -1.34 -7.38 0.43
CA SER A 109 -1.04 -7.33 -1.00
C SER A 109 -1.83 -6.24 -1.73
N TRP A 110 -2.95 -5.80 -1.18
CA TRP A 110 -3.84 -4.78 -1.76
C TRP A 110 -3.57 -3.36 -1.25
N ILE A 111 -2.65 -3.20 -0.30
CA ILE A 111 -2.35 -1.92 0.32
C ILE A 111 -1.48 -1.08 -0.62
N VAL A 112 -1.87 0.17 -0.87
CA VAL A 112 -1.04 1.13 -1.60
C VAL A 112 0.06 1.63 -0.66
N PRO A 113 1.34 1.71 -1.10
CA PRO A 113 2.40 2.30 -0.30
C PRO A 113 2.02 3.72 0.15
N LEU A 114 2.12 3.98 1.45
CA LEU A 114 1.71 5.22 2.09
C LEU A 114 2.83 5.73 2.98
N SER A 115 2.91 7.05 3.16
CA SER A 115 3.77 7.64 4.19
C SER A 115 2.92 7.91 5.44
N PRO A 116 3.14 7.19 6.55
CA PRO A 116 2.42 7.42 7.80
C PRO A 116 2.52 8.88 8.25
N TRP A 117 3.72 9.46 8.12
CA TRP A 117 3.97 10.84 8.47
C TRP A 117 3.11 11.82 7.66
N LEU A 118 3.08 11.68 6.32
CA LEU A 118 2.26 12.56 5.48
C LEU A 118 0.77 12.43 5.80
N LEU A 119 0.26 11.22 6.00
CA LEU A 119 -1.15 11.01 6.33
C LEU A 119 -1.52 11.65 7.68
N GLN A 120 -0.64 11.55 8.68
CA GLN A 120 -0.85 12.23 9.95
C GLN A 120 -0.87 13.76 9.79
N GLN A 121 0.03 14.34 8.98
CA GLN A 121 0.07 15.79 8.77
C GLN A 121 -1.15 16.33 7.99
N LEU A 122 -1.65 15.56 7.02
CA LEU A 122 -2.79 15.98 6.19
C LEU A 122 -4.13 15.86 6.91
N ASN A 123 -4.21 15.07 7.99
CA ASN A 123 -5.42 14.87 8.78
C ASN A 123 -5.61 15.91 9.90
N VAL A 124 -4.72 16.91 10.01
CA VAL A 124 -4.80 18.00 10.99
C VAL A 124 -5.46 19.27 10.41
N MET A 125 -6.27 19.16 9.36
CA MET A 125 -7.06 20.26 8.77
C MET A 125 -8.56 19.98 8.81
#